data_AF-A0A0Q7M5J4-F1
#
_entry.id   AF-A0A0Q7M5J4-F1
#
_cell.length_a   1.000
_cell.length_b   1.000
_cell.length_c   1.000
_cell.angle_alpha   90.00
_cell.angle_beta   90.00
_cell.angle_gamma   90.00
#
_symmetry.space_group_name_H-M   'P 1'
#
loop_
_entity.id
_entity.type
_entity.pdbx_description
1 polymer ?
#
loop_
_entity_poly.entity_id
_entity_poly.type
_entity_poly.pdbx_seq_one_letter_code
_entity_poly.pdbx_strand_id
1 'polypeptide(L)'
;MARPKLGETDTERMQLKITAAEIAAIDDWRFSNRVPSRSEAVRRLCHIALIWDDHSERLHKKLSDVATLLNDKADEVTGLLGPADSDLPKWALDYVVASMTALSEISEKIGELTQEIGVIGAPAAIMTIEGKFEDVLQQSKMSELGFVADILARRVEAFEKKQAEGNKE
;
A
#
# COMPACT_ATOMS: atom_id res chain seq x y z
N MET A 1 16.94 32.76 -30.94
CA MET A 1 16.72 31.31 -31.14
C MET A 1 15.35 30.97 -30.56
N ALA A 2 14.48 30.33 -31.34
CA ALA A 2 13.16 29.93 -30.87
C ALA A 2 13.29 28.90 -29.73
N ARG A 3 12.53 29.08 -28.66
CA ARG A 3 12.53 28.17 -27.50
C ARG A 3 11.84 26.86 -27.93
N PRO A 4 12.45 25.68 -27.74
CA PRO A 4 11.81 24.42 -28.09
C PRO A 4 10.52 24.26 -27.29
N LYS A 5 9.41 23.96 -27.98
CA LYS A 5 8.12 23.65 -27.35
C LYS A 5 8.16 22.23 -26.79
N LEU A 6 7.85 22.07 -25.51
CA LEU A 6 7.80 20.77 -24.81
C LEU A 6 6.37 20.20 -24.73
N GLY A 7 5.42 20.77 -25.48
CA GLY A 7 3.99 20.44 -25.52
C GLY A 7 3.20 21.39 -26.43
N GLU A 8 1.87 21.38 -26.30
CA GLU A 8 0.97 22.30 -27.05
C GLU A 8 1.17 23.77 -26.65
N THR A 9 1.58 24.00 -25.40
CA THR A 9 1.80 25.33 -24.83
C THR A 9 3.29 25.69 -24.75
N ASP A 10 3.54 26.98 -24.57
CA ASP A 10 4.91 27.48 -24.38
C ASP A 10 5.50 26.99 -23.07
N THR A 11 6.80 26.70 -23.07
CA THR A 11 7.51 26.23 -21.88
C THR A 11 7.77 27.40 -20.94
N GLU A 12 7.34 27.28 -19.68
CA GLU A 12 7.60 28.26 -18.61
C GLU A 12 8.75 27.82 -17.70
N ARG A 13 9.43 28.79 -17.07
CA ARG A 13 10.53 28.51 -16.11
C ARG A 13 9.97 28.55 -14.70
N MET A 14 9.88 27.38 -14.06
CA MET A 14 9.56 27.25 -12.64
C MET A 14 10.82 27.43 -11.78
N GLN A 15 10.75 28.29 -10.76
CA GLN A 15 11.78 28.42 -9.73
C GLN A 15 11.23 27.86 -8.42
N LEU A 16 11.91 26.86 -7.85
CA LEU A 16 11.50 26.18 -6.62
C LEU A 16 12.65 26.25 -5.61
N LYS A 17 12.34 26.58 -4.35
CA LYS A 17 13.24 26.36 -3.22
C LYS A 17 13.05 24.93 -2.74
N ILE A 18 14.13 24.16 -2.76
CA ILE A 18 14.12 22.74 -2.44
C ILE A 18 15.43 22.41 -1.73
N THR A 19 15.39 21.46 -0.80
CA THR A 19 16.56 21.08 -0.01
C THR A 19 17.56 20.26 -0.82
N ALA A 20 18.80 20.17 -0.33
CA ALA A 20 19.82 19.34 -0.97
C ALA A 20 19.46 17.85 -0.94
N ALA A 21 18.78 17.39 0.12
CA ALA A 21 18.35 16.00 0.25
C ALA A 21 17.29 15.63 -0.79
N GLU A 22 16.33 16.52 -1.06
CA GLU A 22 15.32 16.29 -2.09
C GLU A 22 15.92 16.34 -3.51
N ILE A 23 16.89 17.22 -3.76
CA ILE A 23 17.64 17.20 -5.04
C ILE A 23 18.35 15.86 -5.23
N ALA A 24 19.00 15.34 -4.18
CA ALA A 24 19.66 14.04 -4.22
C ALA A 24 18.64 12.92 -4.51
N ALA A 25 17.49 12.92 -3.85
CA ALA A 25 16.44 11.93 -4.09
C ALA A 25 15.91 11.96 -5.55
N ILE A 26 15.72 13.16 -6.11
CA ILE A 26 15.33 13.32 -7.53
C ILE A 26 16.42 12.79 -8.46
N ASP A 27 17.69 13.05 -8.15
CA ASP A 27 18.81 12.55 -8.95
C ASP A 27 18.94 11.03 -8.85
N ASP A 28 18.80 10.43 -7.67
CA ASP A 28 18.81 8.97 -7.50
C ASP A 28 17.69 8.30 -8.30
N TRP A 29 16.48 8.87 -8.23
CA TRP A 29 15.35 8.42 -9.03
C TRP A 29 15.63 8.54 -10.53
N ARG A 30 16.17 9.67 -10.99
CA ARG A 30 16.46 9.88 -12.43
C ARG A 30 17.49 8.88 -12.92
N PHE A 31 18.53 8.58 -12.14
CA PHE A 31 19.59 7.66 -12.54
C PHE A 31 19.08 6.23 -12.62
N SER A 32 18.31 5.81 -11.61
CA SER A 32 17.64 4.51 -11.59
C SER A 32 16.71 4.31 -12.79
N ASN A 33 16.02 5.37 -13.20
CA ASN A 33 15.08 5.36 -14.33
C ASN A 33 15.69 5.83 -15.66
N ARG A 34 17.02 6.02 -15.72
CA ARG A 34 17.78 6.47 -16.92
C ARG A 34 17.22 7.74 -17.57
N VAL A 35 16.75 8.69 -16.74
CA VAL A 35 16.21 9.97 -17.18
C VAL A 35 17.36 10.98 -17.34
N PRO A 36 17.54 11.59 -18.52
CA PRO A 36 18.77 12.30 -18.89
C PRO A 36 18.94 13.65 -18.20
N SER A 37 17.86 14.27 -17.73
CA SER A 37 17.93 15.59 -17.09
C SER A 37 17.07 15.67 -15.85
N ARG A 38 17.46 16.53 -14.91
CA ARG A 38 16.69 16.79 -13.69
C ARG A 38 15.33 17.40 -14.00
N SER A 39 15.26 18.34 -14.96
CA SER A 39 13.99 18.96 -15.36
C SER A 39 13.00 17.93 -15.91
N GLU A 40 13.48 16.99 -16.72
CA GLU A 40 12.65 15.88 -17.21
C GLU A 40 12.21 14.96 -16.07
N ALA A 41 13.10 14.68 -15.11
CA ALA A 41 12.76 13.87 -13.95
C ALA A 41 11.64 14.51 -13.10
N VAL A 42 11.77 15.81 -12.81
CA VAL A 42 10.74 16.56 -12.08
C VAL A 42 9.41 16.53 -12.82
N ARG A 43 9.39 16.75 -14.14
CA ARG A 43 8.16 16.68 -14.95
C ARG A 43 7.48 15.31 -14.84
N ARG A 44 8.26 14.23 -14.96
CA ARG A 44 7.72 12.87 -14.84
C ARG A 44 7.18 12.58 -13.45
N LEU A 45 7.90 12.97 -12.40
CA LEU A 45 7.44 12.82 -11.03
C LEU A 45 6.14 13.60 -10.77
N CYS A 46 6.02 14.84 -11.27
CA CYS A 46 4.77 15.60 -11.20
C CYS A 46 3.63 14.88 -11.92
N HIS A 47 3.84 14.38 -13.13
CA HIS A 47 2.81 13.64 -13.86
C HIS A 47 2.41 12.34 -13.16
N ILE A 48 3.37 11.59 -12.61
CA ILE A 48 3.12 10.38 -11.82
C ILE A 48 2.25 10.73 -10.60
N ALA A 49 2.61 11.80 -9.88
CA ALA A 49 1.87 12.26 -8.71
C ALA A 49 0.43 12.65 -9.07
N LEU A 50 0.21 13.38 -10.18
CA LEU A 50 -1.14 13.78 -10.62
C LEU A 50 -2.00 12.58 -11.05
N ILE A 51 -1.42 11.62 -11.76
CA ILE A 51 -2.14 10.39 -12.15
C ILE A 51 -2.49 9.56 -10.91
N TRP A 52 -1.57 9.47 -9.95
CA TRP A 52 -1.82 8.78 -8.69
C TRP A 52 -2.95 9.46 -7.91
N ASP A 53 -2.88 10.78 -7.74
CA ASP A 53 -3.89 11.58 -7.03
C ASP A 53 -5.30 11.34 -7.60
N ASP A 54 -5.46 11.42 -8.92
CA ASP A 54 -6.75 11.18 -9.62
C ASP A 54 -7.32 9.76 -9.45
N HIS A 55 -6.48 8.77 -9.15
CA HIS A 55 -6.90 7.36 -9.11
C HIS A 55 -6.87 6.72 -7.72
N SER A 56 -6.11 7.29 -6.79
CA SER A 56 -5.81 6.69 -5.48
C SER A 56 -7.07 6.46 -4.63
N GLU A 57 -7.96 7.45 -4.55
CA GLU A 57 -9.21 7.33 -3.78
C GLU A 57 -10.11 6.22 -4.34
N ARG A 58 -10.26 6.17 -5.67
CA ARG A 58 -11.05 5.14 -6.34
C ARG A 58 -10.46 3.75 -6.14
N LEU A 59 -9.13 3.62 -6.18
CA LEU A 59 -8.45 2.36 -5.93
C LEU A 59 -8.65 1.91 -4.48
N HIS A 60 -8.45 2.81 -3.52
CA HIS A 60 -8.64 2.55 -2.10
C HIS A 60 -10.07 2.11 -1.80
N LYS A 61 -11.07 2.83 -2.34
CA LYS A 61 -12.49 2.48 -2.19
C LYS A 61 -12.79 1.08 -2.73
N LYS A 62 -12.38 0.77 -3.96
CA LYS A 62 -12.62 -0.55 -4.55
C LYS A 62 -12.01 -1.67 -3.73
N LEU A 63 -10.82 -1.46 -3.18
CA LEU A 63 -10.15 -2.46 -2.37
C LEU A 63 -10.84 -2.65 -1.02
N SER A 64 -11.28 -1.56 -0.38
CA SER A 64 -12.10 -1.60 0.83
C SER A 64 -13.42 -2.35 0.59
N ASP A 65 -14.11 -2.06 -0.52
CA ASP A 65 -15.36 -2.75 -0.89
C ASP A 65 -15.14 -4.26 -1.05
N VAL A 66 -14.01 -4.69 -1.63
CA VAL A 66 -13.65 -6.11 -1.75
C VAL A 66 -13.36 -6.73 -0.37
N ALA A 67 -12.64 -6.02 0.50
CA ALA A 67 -12.36 -6.49 1.85
C ALA A 67 -13.65 -6.67 2.67
N THR A 68 -14.57 -5.71 2.60
CA THR A 68 -15.88 -5.82 3.25
C THR A 68 -16.70 -6.98 2.70
N LEU A 69 -16.77 -7.12 1.37
CA LEU A 69 -17.51 -8.22 0.74
C LEU A 69 -16.95 -9.60 1.15
N LEU A 70 -15.63 -9.74 1.26
CA LEU A 70 -15.02 -10.99 1.70
C LEU A 70 -15.34 -11.32 3.14
N ASN A 71 -15.29 -10.33 4.04
CA ASN A 71 -15.67 -10.53 5.44
C ASN A 71 -17.15 -10.89 5.57
N ASP A 72 -18.03 -10.18 4.86
CA ASP A 72 -19.48 -10.48 4.85
C ASP A 72 -19.75 -11.92 4.38
N LYS A 73 -19.00 -12.39 3.37
CA LYS A 73 -19.11 -13.77 2.86
C LYS A 73 -18.49 -14.79 3.79
N ALA A 74 -17.41 -14.45 4.49
CA ALA A 74 -16.82 -15.29 5.54
C ALA A 74 -17.83 -15.54 6.67
N ASP A 75 -18.51 -14.49 7.11
CA ASP A 75 -19.52 -14.54 8.16
C ASP A 75 -20.74 -15.35 7.71
N GLU A 76 -21.19 -15.19 6.46
CA GLU A 76 -22.28 -15.99 5.89
C GLU A 76 -21.92 -17.48 5.86
N VAL A 77 -20.72 -17.84 5.39
CA VAL A 77 -20.26 -19.25 5.36
C VAL A 77 -20.15 -19.81 6.78
N THR A 78 -19.60 -19.04 7.72
CA THR A 78 -19.50 -19.44 9.12
C THR A 78 -20.89 -19.64 9.74
N GLY A 79 -21.84 -18.77 9.42
CA GLY A 79 -23.24 -18.88 9.87
C GLY A 79 -23.96 -20.11 9.31
N LEU A 80 -23.67 -20.51 8.06
CA LEU A 80 -24.23 -21.72 7.43
C LEU A 80 -23.72 -23.02 8.06
N LEU A 81 -22.52 -23.01 8.63
CA LEU A 81 -21.90 -24.20 9.22
C LEU A 81 -22.51 -24.59 10.57
N GLY A 82 -23.29 -23.69 11.18
CA GLY A 82 -23.94 -23.92 12.46
C GLY A 82 -22.94 -24.15 13.61
N PRO A 83 -23.43 -24.50 14.82
CA PRO A 83 -22.55 -24.87 15.93
C PRO A 83 -21.73 -26.13 15.61
N ALA A 84 -20.58 -26.26 16.26
CA ALA A 84 -19.56 -27.31 16.05
C ALA A 84 -20.01 -28.78 16.24
N ASP A 85 -21.30 -29.01 16.48
CA ASP A 85 -21.95 -30.32 16.66
C ASP A 85 -22.65 -30.81 15.37
N SER A 86 -22.39 -30.19 14.23
CA SER A 86 -22.95 -30.60 12.96
C SER A 86 -22.35 -31.94 12.50
N ASP A 87 -23.21 -32.92 12.24
CA ASP A 87 -22.87 -34.29 11.82
C ASP A 87 -22.44 -34.32 10.33
N LEU A 88 -21.52 -33.41 9.98
CA LEU A 88 -21.04 -33.22 8.62
C LEU A 88 -20.13 -34.38 8.24
N PRO A 89 -20.30 -34.94 7.03
CA PRO A 89 -19.37 -35.94 6.54
C PRO A 89 -17.97 -35.33 6.39
N LYS A 90 -16.93 -36.12 6.66
CA LYS A 90 -15.52 -35.68 6.69
C LYS A 90 -15.12 -34.83 5.48
N TRP A 91 -15.54 -35.21 4.27
CA TRP A 91 -15.20 -34.46 3.05
C TRP A 91 -15.76 -33.03 3.05
N ALA A 92 -16.92 -32.81 3.68
CA ALA A 92 -17.52 -31.49 3.81
C ALA A 92 -16.75 -30.64 4.82
N LEU A 93 -16.32 -31.25 5.93
CA LEU A 93 -15.44 -30.59 6.91
C LEU A 93 -14.10 -30.21 6.29
N ASP A 94 -13.46 -31.14 5.57
CA ASP A 94 -12.19 -30.91 4.87
C ASP A 94 -12.33 -29.78 3.82
N TYR A 95 -13.43 -29.76 3.07
CA TYR A 95 -13.73 -28.69 2.10
C TYR A 95 -13.91 -27.32 2.77
N VAL A 96 -14.63 -27.30 3.90
CA VAL A 96 -14.87 -26.07 4.68
C VAL A 96 -13.57 -25.53 5.25
N VAL A 97 -12.75 -26.38 5.88
CA VAL A 97 -11.46 -25.98 6.41
C VAL A 97 -10.57 -25.42 5.30
N ALA A 98 -10.45 -26.13 4.16
CA ALA A 98 -9.68 -25.66 3.02
C ALA A 98 -10.19 -24.31 2.47
N SER A 99 -11.51 -24.13 2.40
CA SER A 99 -12.13 -22.88 1.94
C SER A 99 -11.88 -21.72 2.90
N MET A 100 -11.97 -21.95 4.22
CA MET A 100 -11.68 -20.97 5.25
C MET A 100 -10.19 -20.60 5.29
N THR A 101 -9.29 -21.56 5.12
CA THR A 101 -7.86 -21.29 5.00
C THR A 101 -7.56 -20.41 3.78
N ALA A 102 -8.10 -20.76 2.60
CA ALA A 102 -7.92 -19.96 1.39
C ALA A 102 -8.50 -18.54 1.55
N LEU A 103 -9.67 -18.41 2.19
CA LEU A 103 -10.29 -17.12 2.48
C LEU A 103 -9.43 -16.26 3.42
N SER A 104 -8.86 -16.87 4.46
CA SER A 104 -7.92 -16.19 5.37
C SER A 104 -6.69 -15.66 4.64
N GLU A 105 -6.09 -16.47 3.76
CA GLU A 105 -4.92 -16.07 2.96
C GLU A 105 -5.25 -14.90 2.02
N ILE A 106 -6.42 -14.93 1.38
CA ILE A 106 -6.90 -13.85 0.51
C ILE A 106 -7.12 -12.56 1.32
N SER A 107 -7.79 -12.65 2.47
CA SER A 107 -8.04 -11.51 3.34
C SER A 107 -6.74 -10.90 3.87
N GLU A 108 -5.75 -11.71 4.23
CA GLU A 108 -4.42 -11.22 4.63
C GLU A 108 -3.76 -10.42 3.50
N LYS A 109 -3.77 -10.93 2.26
CA LYS A 109 -3.19 -10.23 1.10
C LYS A 109 -3.91 -8.95 0.74
N ILE A 110 -5.23 -8.90 0.92
CA ILE A 110 -6.00 -7.67 0.71
C ILE A 110 -5.71 -6.65 1.81
N GLY A 111 -5.52 -7.10 3.05
CA GLY A 111 -5.07 -6.25 4.15
C GLY A 111 -3.70 -5.62 3.87
N GLU A 112 -2.72 -6.43 3.47
CA GLU A 112 -1.38 -5.97 3.05
C GLU A 112 -1.48 -4.91 1.95
N LEU A 113 -2.24 -5.18 0.87
CA LEU A 113 -2.40 -4.25 -0.25
C LEU A 113 -3.11 -2.95 0.16
N THR A 114 -4.10 -3.02 1.05
CA THR A 114 -4.81 -1.85 1.56
C THR A 114 -3.87 -0.97 2.37
N GLN A 115 -3.00 -1.58 3.17
CA GLN A 115 -1.98 -0.89 3.94
C GLN A 115 -0.94 -0.22 3.04
N GLU A 116 -0.43 -0.93 2.03
CA GLU A 116 0.53 -0.36 1.06
C GLU A 116 -0.06 0.85 0.31
N ILE A 117 -1.31 0.75 -0.15
CA ILE A 117 -2.01 1.89 -0.77
C ILE A 117 -2.18 3.03 0.24
N GLY A 118 -2.47 2.71 1.50
CA GLY A 118 -2.60 3.69 2.58
C GLY A 118 -1.32 4.48 2.86
N VAL A 119 -0.15 3.83 2.79
CA VAL A 119 1.16 4.50 2.94
C VAL A 119 1.36 5.59 1.89
N ILE A 120 0.81 5.40 0.69
CA ILE A 120 0.94 6.38 -0.40
C ILE A 120 -0.22 7.39 -0.38
N GLY A 121 -1.44 6.93 -0.11
CA GLY A 121 -2.65 7.75 -0.14
C GLY A 121 -2.79 8.73 1.04
N ALA A 122 -2.42 8.33 2.26
CA ALA A 122 -2.59 9.19 3.43
C ALA A 122 -1.68 10.44 3.39
N PRO A 123 -0.39 10.35 3.04
CA PRO A 123 0.44 11.53 2.83
C PRO A 123 -0.09 12.46 1.74
N ALA A 124 -0.56 11.90 0.62
CA ALA A 124 -1.14 12.67 -0.48
C ALA A 124 -2.40 13.44 -0.04
N ALA A 125 -3.31 12.80 0.68
CA ALA A 125 -4.50 13.46 1.24
C ALA A 125 -4.13 14.63 2.17
N ILE A 126 -3.11 14.48 3.02
CA ILE A 126 -2.65 15.55 3.91
C ILE A 126 -2.02 16.71 3.13
N MET A 127 -1.34 16.44 2.01
CA MET A 127 -0.81 17.49 1.12
C MET A 127 -1.91 18.33 0.43
N THR A 128 -3.11 17.77 0.24
CA THR A 128 -4.24 18.49 -0.37
C THR A 128 -5.04 19.32 0.62
N ILE A 129 -4.97 18.97 1.91
CA ILE A 129 -5.45 19.78 3.03
C ILE A 129 -4.35 20.82 3.34
N GLU A 130 -4.65 21.93 4.03
CA GLU A 130 -3.65 22.96 4.43
C GLU A 130 -2.55 22.44 5.41
N GLY A 131 -2.22 21.15 5.38
CA GLY A 131 -1.12 20.55 6.13
C GLY A 131 0.23 21.09 5.64
N LYS A 132 1.15 21.35 6.59
CA LYS A 132 2.50 21.76 6.22
C LYS A 132 3.22 20.58 5.60
N PHE A 133 4.03 20.85 4.58
CA PHE A 133 4.81 19.82 3.87
C PHE A 133 5.68 18.98 4.83
N GLU A 134 6.26 19.59 5.87
CA GLU A 134 6.99 18.85 6.92
C GLU A 134 6.15 17.79 7.64
N ASP A 135 4.88 18.07 7.92
CA ASP A 135 3.99 17.16 8.65
C ASP A 135 3.75 15.88 7.83
N VAL A 136 3.61 16.04 6.51
CA VAL A 136 3.47 14.94 5.56
C VAL A 136 4.72 14.08 5.51
N LEU A 137 5.89 14.72 5.47
CA LEU A 137 7.18 14.05 5.37
C LEU A 137 7.49 13.23 6.64
N GLN A 138 7.10 13.74 7.81
CA GLN A 138 7.15 12.98 9.05
C GLN A 138 6.16 11.81 9.04
N GLN A 139 4.92 12.02 8.61
CA GLN A 139 3.91 10.97 8.61
C GLN A 139 4.21 9.84 7.60
N SER A 140 4.76 10.16 6.42
CA SER A 140 5.23 9.16 5.46
C SER A 140 6.31 8.26 6.07
N LYS A 141 7.32 8.87 6.71
CA LYS A 141 8.39 8.12 7.39
C LYS A 141 7.88 7.29 8.57
N MET A 142 6.95 7.83 9.35
CA MET A 142 6.32 7.10 10.46
C MET A 142 5.49 5.91 9.95
N SER A 143 4.81 6.06 8.81
CA SER A 143 4.03 4.98 8.18
C SER A 143 4.93 3.88 7.63
N GLU A 144 6.04 4.24 6.97
CA GLU A 144 7.07 3.28 6.53
C GLU A 144 7.69 2.51 7.71
N LEU A 145 8.06 3.22 8.78
CA LEU A 145 8.62 2.61 9.99
C LEU A 145 7.61 1.70 10.69
N GLY A 146 6.34 2.11 10.76
CA GLY A 146 5.25 1.31 11.31
C GLY A 146 5.05 0.02 10.53
N PHE A 147 5.09 0.08 9.20
CA PHE A 147 5.01 -1.11 8.33
C PHE A 147 6.16 -2.09 8.58
N VAL A 148 7.40 -1.60 8.64
CA VAL A 148 8.58 -2.44 8.93
C VAL A 148 8.47 -3.05 10.33
N ALA A 149 8.02 -2.27 11.32
CA ALA A 149 7.83 -2.76 12.68
C ALA A 149 6.77 -3.88 12.74
N ASP A 150 5.66 -3.75 12.02
CA ASP A 150 4.60 -4.76 11.99
C ASP A 150 5.06 -6.07 11.33
N ILE A 151 5.83 -5.99 10.24
CA ILE A 151 6.48 -7.15 9.61
C ILE A 151 7.43 -7.86 10.60
N LEU A 152 8.22 -7.09 11.33
CA LEU A 152 9.15 -7.64 12.31
C LEU A 152 8.41 -8.28 13.48
N ALA A 153 7.34 -7.66 13.98
CA ALA A 153 6.50 -8.22 15.04
C ALA A 153 5.91 -9.57 14.64
N ARG A 154 5.30 -9.67 13.45
CA ARG A 154 4.75 -10.95 12.93
C ARG A 154 5.83 -12.04 12.79
N ARG A 155 7.05 -11.66 12.38
CA ARG A 155 8.18 -12.61 12.29
C ARG A 155 8.65 -13.08 13.66
N VAL A 156 8.65 -12.21 14.67
CA VAL A 156 8.99 -12.58 16.05
C VAL A 156 7.94 -13.52 16.62
N GLU A 157 6.66 -13.22 16.48
CA GLU A 157 5.57 -14.10 16.94
C GLU A 157 5.62 -15.48 16.27
N ALA A 158 5.88 -15.53 14.96
CA ALA A 158 6.03 -16.79 14.23
C ALA A 158 7.26 -17.61 14.69
N PHE A 159 8.34 -16.93 15.09
CA PHE A 159 9.55 -17.58 15.62
C PHE A 159 9.32 -18.12 17.03
N GLU A 160 8.66 -17.35 17.91
CA GLU A 160 8.30 -17.78 19.26
C GLU A 160 7.37 -18.99 19.25
N LYS A 161 6.38 -18.99 18.35
CA LYS A 161 5.47 -20.14 18.16
C LYS A 161 6.22 -21.40 17.73
N LYS A 162 7.19 -21.28 16.81
CA LYS A 162 8.05 -22.40 16.39
C LYS A 162 8.98 -22.91 17.50
N GLN A 163 9.53 -22.03 18.33
CA GLN A 163 10.32 -22.46 19.50
C GLN A 163 9.46 -23.20 20.53
N ALA A 164 8.23 -22.73 20.77
CA ALA A 164 7.30 -23.36 21.71
C ALA A 164 6.84 -24.75 21.24
N GLU A 165 6.76 -24.97 19.93
CA GLU A 165 6.44 -26.27 19.32
C GLU A 165 7.65 -27.22 19.30
N GLY A 166 8.87 -26.72 19.06
CA GLY A 166 10.10 -27.52 19.06
C GLY A 166 10.61 -27.94 20.44
N ASN A 167 10.16 -27.31 21.53
CA ASN A 167 10.51 -27.69 22.91
C ASN A 167 9.56 -28.75 23.53
N LYS A 168 8.64 -29.32 22.73
CA LYS A 168 7.68 -30.35 23.17
C LYS A 168 8.07 -31.78 22.75
N GLU A 169 9.21 -31.98 22.12
CA GLU A 169 9.84 -33.31 21.87
C GLU A 169 10.93 -33.59 22.91
#